data_AF-A0A2T0LFM4-F1
#
_entry.id   AF-A0A2T0LFM4-F1
#
_cell.length_a   1.000
_cell.length_b   1.000
_cell.length_c   1.000
_cell.angle_alpha   90.00
_cell.angle_beta   90.00
_cell.angle_gamma   90.00
#
_symmetry.space_group_name_H-M   'P 1'
#
loop_
_entity.id
_entity.type
_entity.pdbx_description
1 polymer ?
#
loop_
_entity_poly.entity_id
_entity_poly.type
_entity_poly.pdbx_seq_one_letter_code
_entity_poly.pdbx_strand_id
1 'polypeptide(L)'
;MLQINTYIYVRFDLKQWASEMAMDEIDRLKTAEPYINFDFEELEGYIDLSYYGAPILDDRYGDLIYFTWYEMVDAIDSFVKTGRGCAGLWSIPTSICLEQIKNSDLVLLKVDGKGWLLPQNELLTILIDGAIQFYGNMFKVFMRNKKDYHDCLKLKGRLIREGII
;
A
#
# COMPACT_ATOMS: atom_id res chain seq x y z
N MET A 1 4.12 5.69 16.87
CA MET A 1 3.02 4.87 16.33
C MET A 1 2.98 5.11 14.83
N LEU A 2 2.94 4.02 14.06
CA LEU A 2 2.77 4.05 12.61
C LEU A 2 1.31 4.32 12.26
N GLN A 3 1.10 5.05 11.17
CA GLN A 3 -0.20 5.32 10.59
C GLN A 3 -0.10 5.15 9.08
N ILE A 4 -1.12 4.54 8.47
CA ILE A 4 -1.18 4.34 7.04
C ILE A 4 -2.56 4.72 6.51
N ASN A 5 -2.59 5.36 5.34
CA ASN A 5 -3.79 5.58 4.56
C ASN A 5 -3.46 5.35 3.08
N THR A 6 -4.48 5.04 2.28
CA THR A 6 -4.36 5.05 0.82
C THR A 6 -5.21 6.17 0.27
N TYR A 7 -4.63 6.97 -0.60
CA TYR A 7 -5.33 8.00 -1.35
C TYR A 7 -5.32 7.67 -2.84
N ILE A 8 -6.39 8.04 -3.53
CA ILE A 8 -6.55 7.85 -4.98
C ILE A 8 -6.97 9.17 -5.63
N TYR A 9 -6.64 9.34 -6.91
CA TYR A 9 -7.09 10.47 -7.70
C TYR A 9 -8.27 10.04 -8.58
N VAL A 10 -9.45 10.59 -8.29
CA VAL A 10 -10.70 10.20 -8.97
C VAL A 10 -11.52 11.40 -9.40
N ARG A 11 -12.33 11.23 -10.45
CA ARG A 11 -13.27 12.24 -10.94
C ARG A 11 -14.67 11.95 -10.42
N PHE A 12 -15.48 13.01 -10.32
CA PHE A 12 -16.91 12.94 -9.98
C PHE A 12 -17.80 13.53 -11.08
N ASP A 13 -17.17 14.11 -12.10
CA ASP A 13 -17.78 14.70 -13.28
C ASP A 13 -16.73 14.68 -14.40
N LEU A 14 -17.13 14.34 -15.63
CA LEU A 14 -16.25 14.33 -16.80
C LEU A 14 -15.61 15.70 -17.09
N LYS A 15 -16.23 16.79 -16.59
CA LYS A 15 -15.74 18.17 -16.73
C LYS A 15 -14.78 18.60 -15.63
N GLN A 16 -14.60 17.79 -14.59
CA GLN A 16 -13.74 18.10 -13.46
C GLN A 16 -12.40 17.38 -13.55
N TRP A 17 -11.36 18.02 -13.02
CA TRP A 17 -10.07 17.37 -12.78
C TRP A 17 -10.22 16.30 -11.70
N ALA A 18 -9.35 15.30 -11.74
CA ALA A 18 -9.30 14.31 -10.67
C ALA A 18 -8.97 15.01 -9.34
N SER A 19 -9.63 14.57 -8.28
CA SER A 19 -9.44 15.06 -6.92
C SER A 19 -8.97 13.91 -6.04
N GLU A 20 -8.17 14.24 -5.06
CA GLU A 20 -7.73 13.31 -4.03
C GLU A 20 -8.92 12.82 -3.19
N MET A 21 -8.87 11.54 -2.82
CA MET A 21 -9.86 10.86 -2.01
C MET A 21 -9.20 9.78 -1.17
N ALA A 22 -9.58 9.67 0.11
CA ALA A 22 -9.14 8.53 0.91
C ALA A 22 -9.94 7.28 0.50
N MET A 23 -9.23 6.15 0.41
CA MET A 23 -9.80 4.89 -0.09
C MET A 23 -10.87 4.30 0.84
N ASP A 24 -10.94 4.75 2.09
CA ASP A 24 -11.93 4.34 3.09
C ASP A 24 -13.22 5.17 3.09
N GLU A 25 -13.31 6.24 2.27
CA GLU A 25 -14.51 7.04 2.04
C GLU A 25 -15.52 6.30 1.12
N ILE A 26 -16.00 5.13 1.56
CA ILE A 26 -16.77 4.16 0.74
C ILE A 26 -17.93 4.79 -0.03
N ASP A 27 -18.70 5.69 0.58
CA ASP A 27 -19.87 6.28 -0.08
C ASP A 27 -19.48 7.30 -1.16
N ARG A 28 -18.38 8.03 -0.96
CA ARG A 28 -17.82 8.85 -2.03
C ARG A 28 -17.19 7.98 -3.12
N LEU A 29 -16.51 6.89 -2.74
CA LEU A 29 -15.91 5.94 -3.70
C LEU A 29 -16.95 5.33 -4.65
N LYS A 30 -18.14 4.95 -4.14
CA LYS A 30 -19.27 4.51 -4.97
C LYS A 30 -19.76 5.59 -5.94
N THR A 31 -19.71 6.85 -5.51
CA THR A 31 -20.11 7.99 -6.36
C THR A 31 -19.09 8.22 -7.48
N ALA A 32 -17.82 7.90 -7.24
CA ALA A 32 -16.75 7.99 -8.24
C ALA A 32 -16.77 6.84 -9.26
N GLU A 33 -17.32 5.67 -8.92
CA GLU A 33 -17.31 4.45 -9.75
C GLU A 33 -17.56 4.69 -11.24
N PRO A 34 -18.60 5.44 -11.66
CA PRO A 34 -18.91 5.61 -13.08
C PRO A 34 -17.85 6.40 -13.86
N TYR A 35 -16.98 7.11 -13.16
CA TYR A 35 -15.97 8.01 -13.73
C TYR A 35 -14.55 7.44 -13.65
N ILE A 36 -14.36 6.30 -12.99
CA ILE A 36 -13.08 5.62 -12.93
C ILE A 36 -12.98 4.78 -14.20
N ASN A 37 -12.06 5.15 -15.10
CA ASN A 37 -11.72 4.27 -16.21
C ASN A 37 -10.93 3.10 -15.65
N PHE A 38 -11.54 1.93 -15.68
CA PHE A 38 -11.00 0.70 -15.16
C PHE A 38 -10.22 -0.08 -16.23
N ASP A 39 -9.49 0.59 -17.11
CA ASP A 39 -8.30 -0.06 -17.67
C ASP A 39 -7.29 -0.12 -16.51
N PHE A 40 -7.44 -1.19 -15.72
CA PHE A 40 -7.13 -1.39 -14.29
C PHE A 40 -5.72 -1.02 -13.78
N GLU A 41 -4.85 -0.67 -14.69
CA GLU A 41 -3.44 -0.40 -14.44
C GLU A 41 -3.18 1.10 -14.32
N GLU A 42 -4.17 1.97 -14.59
CA GLU A 42 -4.00 3.43 -14.63
C GLU A 42 -4.54 4.18 -13.40
N LEU A 43 -5.02 3.49 -12.35
CA LEU A 43 -5.51 4.18 -11.15
C LEU A 43 -4.33 4.81 -10.41
N GLU A 44 -4.21 6.13 -10.50
CA GLU A 44 -3.21 6.89 -9.77
C GLU A 44 -3.62 7.12 -8.31
N GLY A 45 -2.64 7.11 -7.43
CA GLY A 45 -2.82 7.34 -6.00
C GLY A 45 -1.49 7.26 -5.26
N TYR A 46 -1.54 7.29 -3.94
CA TYR A 46 -0.34 7.16 -3.12
C TYR A 46 -0.66 6.49 -1.78
N ILE A 47 0.38 5.93 -1.18
CA ILE A 47 0.35 5.45 0.20
C ILE A 47 0.85 6.59 1.09
N ASP A 48 0.02 7.05 2.02
CA ASP A 48 0.44 7.94 3.09
C ASP A 48 0.90 7.09 4.27
N LEU A 49 2.18 7.15 4.64
CA LEU A 49 2.76 6.41 5.75
C LEU A 49 3.52 7.38 6.63
N SER A 50 3.20 7.41 7.92
CA SER A 50 3.90 8.25 8.89
C SER A 50 4.28 7.48 10.16
N TYR A 51 5.33 7.95 10.84
CA TYR A 51 5.76 7.42 12.13
C TYR A 51 5.87 8.54 13.16
N TYR A 52 5.03 8.49 14.20
CA TYR A 52 4.89 9.58 15.17
C TYR A 52 4.61 10.94 14.51
N GLY A 53 3.79 10.93 13.46
CA GLY A 53 3.42 12.12 12.68
C GLY A 53 4.50 12.64 11.73
N ALA A 54 5.69 12.05 11.71
CA ALA A 54 6.70 12.35 10.69
C ALA A 54 6.41 11.56 9.41
N PRO A 55 6.27 12.22 8.24
CA PRO A 55 5.95 11.55 6.99
C PRO A 55 7.13 10.71 6.49
N ILE A 56 6.81 9.52 5.97
CA ILE A 56 7.74 8.58 5.34
C ILE A 56 7.38 8.43 3.86
N LEU A 57 6.12 8.10 3.58
CA LEU A 57 5.52 8.11 2.25
C LEU A 57 4.40 9.16 2.23
N ASP A 58 4.26 9.86 1.12
CA ASP A 58 3.26 10.89 0.86
C ASP A 58 3.03 11.00 -0.66
N ASP A 59 2.28 12.01 -1.08
CA ASP A 59 1.90 12.28 -2.47
C ASP A 59 3.06 12.35 -3.46
N ARG A 60 4.27 12.69 -2.99
CA ARG A 60 5.50 12.71 -3.81
C ARG A 60 5.91 11.34 -4.34
N TYR A 61 5.43 10.27 -3.70
CA TYR A 61 5.62 8.89 -4.14
C TYR A 61 4.35 8.31 -4.80
N GLY A 62 3.48 9.18 -5.30
CA GLY A 62 2.30 8.78 -6.05
C GLY A 62 2.65 8.04 -7.34
N ASP A 63 1.84 7.04 -7.64
CA ASP A 63 2.06 6.10 -8.72
C ASP A 63 0.74 5.36 -9.04
N LEU A 64 0.82 4.36 -9.91
CA LEU A 64 -0.24 3.41 -10.18
C LEU A 64 -0.51 2.56 -8.93
N ILE A 65 -1.42 3.04 -8.08
CA ILE A 65 -1.58 2.59 -6.69
C ILE A 65 -1.92 1.10 -6.59
N TYR A 66 -2.57 0.54 -7.62
CA TYR A 66 -2.80 -0.89 -7.74
C TYR A 66 -1.48 -1.67 -7.72
N PHE A 67 -0.52 -1.27 -8.55
CA PHE A 67 0.79 -1.90 -8.65
C PHE A 67 1.65 -1.60 -7.44
N THR A 68 1.58 -0.39 -6.91
CA THR A 68 2.30 -0.06 -5.67
C THR A 68 1.91 -1.02 -4.54
N TRP A 69 0.61 -1.27 -4.33
CA TRP A 69 0.17 -2.25 -3.33
C TRP A 69 0.55 -3.69 -3.68
N TYR A 70 0.47 -4.06 -4.96
CA TYR A 70 0.79 -5.41 -5.42
C TYR A 70 2.26 -5.73 -5.13
N GLU A 71 3.15 -4.84 -5.53
CA GLU A 71 4.58 -4.99 -5.31
C GLU A 71 4.96 -4.86 -3.83
N MET A 72 4.25 -4.04 -3.05
CA MET A 72 4.46 -3.97 -1.59
C MET A 72 4.12 -5.30 -0.90
N VAL A 73 3.05 -5.98 -1.32
CA VAL A 73 2.69 -7.31 -0.80
C VAL A 73 3.77 -8.34 -1.16
N ASP A 74 4.26 -8.33 -2.40
CA ASP A 74 5.36 -9.20 -2.85
C ASP A 74 6.68 -8.87 -2.13
N ALA A 75 6.94 -7.59 -1.83
CA ALA A 75 8.08 -7.14 -1.05
C ALA A 75 8.02 -7.65 0.40
N ILE A 76 6.85 -7.64 1.04
CA ILE A 76 6.65 -8.21 2.38
C ILE A 76 6.94 -9.71 2.37
N ASP A 77 6.38 -10.45 1.42
CA ASP A 77 6.63 -11.89 1.30
C ASP A 77 8.12 -12.21 1.07
N SER A 78 8.78 -11.43 0.21
CA SER A 78 10.23 -11.57 -0.04
C SER A 78 11.08 -11.22 1.17
N PHE A 79 10.73 -10.15 1.89
CA PHE A 79 11.38 -9.74 3.12
C PHE A 79 11.33 -10.85 4.17
N VAL A 80 10.17 -11.45 4.37
CA VAL A 80 9.99 -12.55 5.33
C VAL A 80 10.82 -13.78 4.95
N LYS A 81 10.89 -14.12 3.66
CA LYS A 81 11.61 -15.30 3.17
C LYS A 81 13.12 -15.13 3.15
N THR A 82 13.60 -13.92 2.85
CA THR A 82 15.01 -13.70 2.47
C THR A 82 15.71 -12.60 3.28
N GLY A 83 14.98 -11.89 4.13
CA GLY A 83 15.46 -10.71 4.86
C GLY A 83 15.46 -9.43 4.03
N ARG A 84 15.04 -9.46 2.75
CA ARG A 84 14.91 -8.27 1.90
C ARG A 84 13.75 -8.36 0.92
N GLY A 85 13.06 -7.25 0.69
CA GLY A 85 12.08 -7.11 -0.37
C GLY A 85 11.97 -5.66 -0.81
N CYS A 86 11.63 -5.41 -2.08
CA CYS A 86 11.47 -4.07 -2.61
C CYS A 86 10.26 -4.00 -3.53
N ALA A 87 9.48 -2.93 -3.40
CA ALA A 87 8.46 -2.53 -4.34
C ALA A 87 9.02 -1.40 -5.21
N GLY A 88 8.96 -1.54 -6.52
CA GLY A 88 9.23 -0.48 -7.47
C GLY A 88 8.06 0.49 -7.55
N LEU A 89 8.37 1.73 -7.91
CA LEU A 89 7.38 2.67 -8.38
C LEU A 89 7.56 2.82 -9.90
N TRP A 90 6.47 2.69 -10.65
CA TRP A 90 6.45 2.64 -12.12
C TRP A 90 6.58 4.04 -12.72
N SER A 91 5.94 5.03 -12.08
CA SER A 91 5.93 6.41 -12.56
C SER A 91 7.20 7.19 -12.19
N ILE A 92 7.96 6.75 -11.18
CA ILE A 92 9.17 7.41 -10.71
C ILE A 92 10.30 6.40 -10.45
N PRO A 93 11.57 6.71 -10.78
CA PRO A 93 12.67 5.75 -10.70
C PRO A 93 13.18 5.55 -9.26
N THR A 94 12.30 5.10 -8.37
CA THR A 94 12.60 4.83 -6.96
C THR A 94 11.94 3.53 -6.52
N SER A 95 12.26 3.10 -5.30
CA SER A 95 11.70 1.88 -4.72
C SER A 95 11.54 2.02 -3.21
N ILE A 96 10.61 1.26 -2.67
CA ILE A 96 10.36 1.10 -1.25
C ILE A 96 10.94 -0.25 -0.85
N CYS A 97 12.02 -0.27 -0.08
CA CYS A 97 12.71 -1.51 0.30
C CYS A 97 12.62 -1.77 1.81
N LEU A 98 12.35 -3.02 2.17
CA LEU A 98 12.45 -3.56 3.52
C LEU A 98 13.74 -4.37 3.64
N GLU A 99 14.54 -4.10 4.66
CA GLU A 99 15.79 -4.81 4.94
C GLU A 99 15.87 -5.24 6.40
N GLN A 100 16.19 -6.52 6.63
CA GLN A 100 16.28 -7.10 7.96
C GLN A 100 17.54 -6.61 8.66
N ILE A 101 17.39 -6.18 9.90
CA ILE A 101 18.52 -5.92 10.80
C ILE A 101 18.80 -7.18 11.60
N LYS A 102 20.03 -7.71 11.51
CA LYS A 102 20.43 -8.93 12.23
C LYS A 102 20.24 -8.74 13.74
N ASN A 103 19.63 -9.73 14.38
CA ASN A 103 19.41 -9.78 15.83
C ASN A 103 18.63 -8.57 16.38
N SER A 104 17.67 -8.05 15.63
CA SER A 104 16.85 -6.91 16.02
C SER A 104 15.40 -7.11 15.60
N ASP A 105 14.46 -6.64 16.43
CA ASP A 105 13.04 -6.54 16.09
C ASP A 105 12.72 -5.30 15.24
N LEU A 106 13.76 -4.73 14.63
CA LEU A 106 13.67 -3.53 13.80
C LEU A 106 13.90 -3.92 12.35
N VAL A 107 13.18 -3.24 11.47
CA VAL A 107 13.36 -3.31 10.03
C VAL A 107 13.82 -1.95 9.53
N LEU A 108 14.73 -1.97 8.57
CA LEU A 108 15.13 -0.77 7.85
C LEU A 108 14.22 -0.62 6.62
N LEU A 109 13.34 0.39 6.67
CA LEU A 109 12.57 0.83 5.52
C LEU A 109 13.40 1.88 4.77
N LYS A 110 13.66 1.66 3.48
CA LYS A 110 14.33 2.63 2.61
C LYS A 110 13.41 3.12 1.52
N VAL A 111 13.42 4.42 1.30
CA VAL A 111 12.68 5.10 0.23
C VAL A 111 13.55 6.23 -0.28
N ASP A 112 13.80 6.29 -1.58
CA ASP A 112 14.53 7.40 -2.22
C ASP A 112 15.84 7.79 -1.51
N GLY A 113 16.65 6.77 -1.19
CA GLY A 113 17.95 6.94 -0.51
C GLY A 113 17.87 7.31 0.98
N LYS A 114 16.67 7.57 1.52
CA LYS A 114 16.42 7.78 2.95
C LYS A 114 16.09 6.45 3.63
N GLY A 115 16.35 6.37 4.94
CA GLY A 115 16.15 5.15 5.72
C GLY A 115 15.54 5.43 7.08
N TRP A 116 14.61 4.57 7.50
CA TRP A 116 13.94 4.62 8.79
C TRP A 116 14.05 3.25 9.47
N LEU A 117 14.49 3.25 10.73
CA LEU A 117 14.45 2.05 11.58
C LEU A 117 13.11 2.01 12.30
N LEU A 118 12.30 1.00 11.99
CA LEU A 118 10.92 0.88 12.45
C LEU A 118 10.69 -0.47 13.13
N PRO A 119 9.73 -0.56 14.09
CA PRO A 119 9.36 -1.84 14.67
C PRO A 119 8.82 -2.78 13.60
N GLN A 120 9.43 -3.97 13.45
CA GLN A 120 9.11 -4.89 12.35
C GLN A 120 7.64 -5.33 12.39
N ASN A 121 7.16 -5.78 13.54
CA ASN A 121 5.79 -6.26 13.68
C ASN A 121 4.78 -5.14 13.32
N GLU A 122 4.95 -3.94 13.89
CA GLU A 122 4.07 -2.80 13.64
C GLU A 122 4.08 -2.41 12.15
N LEU A 123 5.26 -2.35 11.52
CA LEU A 123 5.38 -1.99 10.10
C LEU A 123 4.75 -3.03 9.17
N LEU A 124 5.07 -4.31 9.37
CA LEU A 124 4.50 -5.37 8.52
C LEU A 124 2.98 -5.45 8.68
N THR A 125 2.48 -5.32 9.91
CA THR A 125 1.04 -5.30 10.20
C THR A 125 0.35 -4.15 9.49
N ILE A 126 0.87 -2.93 9.60
CA ILE A 126 0.20 -1.77 9.03
C ILE A 126 0.23 -1.79 7.50
N LEU A 127 1.33 -2.25 6.89
CA LEU A 127 1.43 -2.39 5.43
C LEU A 127 0.45 -3.45 4.90
N ILE A 128 0.38 -4.63 5.53
CA ILE A 128 -0.56 -5.67 5.07
C ILE A 128 -2.02 -5.25 5.28
N ASP A 129 -2.31 -4.52 6.35
CA ASP A 129 -3.66 -4.02 6.63
C ASP A 129 -4.08 -2.91 5.65
N GLY A 130 -3.16 -2.04 5.27
CA GLY A 130 -3.37 -1.08 4.18
C GLY A 130 -3.70 -1.77 2.85
N ALA A 131 -2.94 -2.79 2.46
CA ALA A 131 -3.21 -3.57 1.26
C ALA A 131 -4.58 -4.29 1.30
N ILE A 132 -4.91 -4.90 2.45
CA ILE A 132 -6.22 -5.54 2.68
C ILE A 132 -7.35 -4.53 2.56
N GLN A 133 -7.21 -3.34 3.13
CA GLN A 133 -8.21 -2.27 3.03
C GLN A 133 -8.38 -1.82 1.57
N PHE A 134 -7.28 -1.56 0.86
CA PHE A 134 -7.30 -1.14 -0.54
C PHE A 134 -8.01 -2.17 -1.42
N TYR A 135 -7.52 -3.42 -1.48
CA TYR A 135 -8.12 -4.45 -2.32
C TYR A 135 -9.52 -4.86 -1.84
N GLY A 136 -9.78 -4.81 -0.53
CA GLY A 136 -11.10 -5.05 0.04
C GLY A 136 -12.12 -4.02 -0.43
N ASN A 137 -11.74 -2.75 -0.49
CA ASN A 137 -12.60 -1.68 -0.97
C ASN A 137 -12.78 -1.72 -2.48
N MET A 138 -11.71 -2.04 -3.24
CA MET A 138 -11.81 -2.31 -4.68
C MET A 138 -12.79 -3.45 -4.98
N PHE A 139 -12.73 -4.53 -4.19
CA PHE A 139 -13.64 -5.65 -4.35
C PHE A 139 -15.07 -5.30 -3.94
N LYS A 140 -15.25 -4.61 -2.82
CA LYS A 140 -16.56 -4.27 -2.28
C LYS A 140 -17.33 -3.27 -3.16
N VAL A 141 -16.64 -2.26 -3.69
CA VAL A 141 -17.28 -1.18 -4.45
C VAL A 141 -17.34 -1.52 -5.93
N PHE A 142 -16.23 -1.98 -6.50
CA PHE A 142 -16.12 -2.15 -7.96
C PHE A 142 -16.25 -3.61 -8.42
N MET A 143 -16.38 -4.57 -7.50
CA MET A 143 -16.39 -6.02 -7.78
C MET A 143 -15.09 -6.53 -8.42
N ARG A 144 -13.95 -5.92 -8.06
CA ARG A 144 -12.62 -6.19 -8.66
C ARG A 144 -11.60 -6.69 -7.65
N ASN A 145 -10.46 -7.22 -8.13
CA ASN A 145 -9.32 -7.59 -7.29
C ASN A 145 -9.62 -8.57 -6.14
N LYS A 146 -10.67 -9.39 -6.28
CA LYS A 146 -11.05 -10.40 -5.29
C LYS A 146 -9.90 -11.37 -4.97
N LYS A 147 -9.13 -11.74 -5.99
CA LYS A 147 -7.96 -12.62 -5.83
C LYS A 147 -6.90 -11.94 -4.96
N ASP A 148 -6.54 -10.70 -5.28
CA ASP A 148 -5.50 -9.94 -4.59
C ASP A 148 -5.88 -9.68 -3.12
N TYR A 149 -7.15 -9.32 -2.88
CA TYR A 149 -7.71 -9.23 -1.53
C TYR A 149 -7.54 -10.53 -0.74
N HIS A 150 -7.91 -11.67 -1.33
CA HIS A 150 -7.75 -12.98 -0.67
C HIS A 150 -6.29 -13.37 -0.47
N ASP A 151 -5.41 -13.01 -1.39
CA ASP A 151 -3.99 -13.32 -1.27
C ASP A 151 -3.34 -12.50 -0.14
N CYS A 152 -3.75 -11.23 0.05
CA CYS A 152 -3.37 -10.44 1.21
C CYS A 152 -3.83 -11.07 2.53
N LEU A 153 -5.09 -11.55 2.59
CA LEU A 153 -5.60 -12.25 3.78
C LEU A 153 -4.83 -13.54 4.08
N LYS A 154 -4.47 -14.31 3.05
CA LYS A 154 -3.64 -15.52 3.20
C LYS A 154 -2.25 -15.19 3.72
N LEU A 155 -1.63 -14.14 3.17
CA LEU A 155 -0.33 -13.66 3.63
C LEU A 155 -0.39 -13.26 5.10
N LYS A 156 -1.31 -12.37 5.48
CA LYS A 156 -1.52 -11.96 6.89
C LYS A 156 -1.72 -13.17 7.80
N GLY A 157 -2.60 -14.09 7.42
CA GLY A 157 -2.85 -15.31 8.20
C GLY A 157 -1.62 -16.20 8.35
N ARG A 158 -0.74 -16.27 7.35
CA ARG A 158 0.54 -16.99 7.46
C ARG A 158 1.50 -16.29 8.41
N LEU A 159 1.67 -14.97 8.30
CA LEU A 159 2.57 -14.19 9.16
C LEU A 159 2.20 -14.34 10.65
N ILE A 160 0.90 -14.33 10.97
CA ILE A 160 0.39 -14.57 12.33
C ILE A 160 0.72 -15.99 12.80
N ARG A 161 0.45 -17.01 11.97
CA ARG A 161 0.74 -18.41 12.34
C ARG A 161 2.22 -18.68 12.56
N GLU A 162 3.08 -17.97 11.86
CA GLU A 162 4.54 -18.08 11.96
C GLU A 162 5.12 -17.19 13.08
N GLY A 163 4.30 -16.39 13.77
CA GLY A 163 4.74 -15.51 14.85
C GLY A 163 5.60 -14.33 14.38
N ILE A 164 5.48 -13.93 13.11
CA ILE A 164 6.20 -12.79 12.53
C ILE A 164 5.51 -11.47 12.89
N ILE A 165 4.17 -11.48 12.87
CA ILE A 165 3.31 -10.39 13.32
C ILE A 165 2.30 -10.90 14.36
#